data_AF-A0A126P9X4-F1
#
_entry.id   AF-A0A126P9X4-F1
#
_cell.length_a   1.000
_cell.length_b   1.000
_cell.length_c   1.000
_cell.angle_alpha   90.00
_cell.angle_beta   90.00
_cell.angle_gamma   90.00
#
_symmetry.space_group_name_H-M   'P 1'
#
loop_
_entity.id
_entity.type
_entity.pdbx_description
1 polymer ?
#
loop_
_entity_poly.entity_id
_entity_poly.type
_entity_poly.pdbx_seq_one_letter_code
_entity_poly.pdbx_strand_id
1 'polypeptide(L)'
;MPSIYHHTRTDRQYKATTGLTLSEFEKLAVAFELYYTPKKTLLHAGKKPVLTDKKEALFFILHYLKAYPTLLNMGVYFNISEYAVSQYLELLKPCLKAALHQVMPASQAIFANQRAFDEYFAGIEDLVIDVTEIPIERAANQEIQREHYSGKKNFTP
;
A
#
# COMPACT_ATOMS: atom_id res chain seq x y z
N MET A 1 -19.92 8.23 -15.80
CA MET A 1 -19.81 6.76 -15.76
C MET A 1 -19.49 6.36 -14.33
N PRO A 2 -20.23 5.42 -13.71
CA PRO A 2 -19.83 4.86 -12.43
C PRO A 2 -18.47 4.16 -12.57
N SER A 3 -17.61 4.27 -11.57
CA SER A 3 -16.34 3.55 -11.56
C SER A 3 -16.54 2.05 -11.37
N ILE A 4 -15.48 1.27 -11.59
CA ILE A 4 -15.46 -0.18 -11.37
C ILE A 4 -15.81 -0.59 -9.93
N TYR A 5 -15.70 0.31 -8.95
CA TYR A 5 -16.09 0.06 -7.56
C TYR A 5 -17.57 -0.34 -7.46
N HIS A 6 -18.46 0.35 -8.17
CA HIS A 6 -19.91 0.10 -8.13
C HIS A 6 -20.32 -1.24 -8.79
N HIS A 7 -19.40 -1.91 -9.48
CA HIS A 7 -19.62 -3.22 -10.07
C HIS A 7 -19.10 -4.37 -9.20
N THR A 8 -18.32 -4.07 -8.16
CA THR A 8 -17.77 -5.05 -7.22
C THR A 8 -18.79 -5.31 -6.11
N ARG A 9 -19.34 -6.53 -6.04
CA ARG A 9 -20.43 -6.90 -5.10
C ARG A 9 -20.14 -8.15 -4.26
N THR A 10 -19.35 -9.08 -4.79
CA THR A 10 -19.09 -10.37 -4.15
C THR A 10 -17.73 -10.40 -3.47
N ASP A 11 -17.60 -11.21 -2.43
CA ASP A 11 -16.32 -11.43 -1.74
C ASP A 11 -15.19 -11.85 -2.70
N ARG A 12 -15.52 -12.69 -3.70
CA ARG A 12 -14.57 -13.09 -4.75
C ARG A 12 -14.07 -11.88 -5.55
N GLN A 13 -14.97 -10.96 -5.91
CA GLN A 13 -14.59 -9.75 -6.63
C GLN A 13 -13.74 -8.83 -5.77
N TYR A 14 -14.11 -8.59 -4.50
CA TYR A 14 -13.32 -7.78 -3.57
C TYR A 14 -11.91 -8.34 -3.38
N LYS A 15 -11.75 -9.66 -3.20
CA LYS A 15 -10.43 -10.29 -3.10
C LYS A 15 -9.62 -10.11 -4.38
N ALA A 16 -10.24 -10.29 -5.53
CA ALA A 16 -9.58 -10.15 -6.82
C ALA A 16 -9.13 -8.71 -7.09
N THR A 17 -9.96 -7.72 -6.74
CA THR A 17 -9.73 -6.32 -7.05
C THR A 17 -8.94 -5.57 -5.99
N THR A 18 -9.09 -5.90 -4.69
CA THR A 18 -8.47 -5.16 -3.57
C THR A 18 -7.55 -6.01 -2.70
N GLY A 19 -7.62 -7.35 -2.81
CA GLY A 19 -6.90 -8.27 -1.93
C GLY A 19 -7.60 -8.57 -0.60
N LEU A 20 -8.75 -7.95 -0.33
CA LEU A 20 -9.50 -8.08 0.92
C LEU A 20 -10.87 -8.75 0.69
N THR A 21 -11.42 -9.39 1.71
CA THR A 21 -12.86 -9.71 1.78
C THR A 21 -13.69 -8.43 1.88
N LEU A 22 -15.01 -8.50 1.62
CA LEU A 22 -15.89 -7.35 1.82
C LEU A 22 -15.86 -6.88 3.29
N SER A 23 -15.85 -7.80 4.25
CA SER A 23 -15.82 -7.44 5.67
C SER A 23 -14.51 -6.75 6.08
N GLU A 24 -13.36 -7.22 5.60
CA GLU A 24 -12.06 -6.57 5.86
C GLU A 24 -11.98 -5.19 5.21
N PHE A 25 -12.50 -5.06 3.98
CA PHE A 25 -12.59 -3.78 3.30
C PHE A 25 -13.45 -2.78 4.09
N GLU A 26 -14.62 -3.20 4.58
CA GLU A 26 -15.49 -2.35 5.40
C GLU A 26 -14.84 -1.93 6.71
N LYS A 27 -14.14 -2.85 7.39
CA LYS A 27 -13.39 -2.52 8.61
C LYS A 27 -12.30 -1.49 8.34
N LEU A 28 -11.53 -1.66 7.26
CA LEU A 28 -10.49 -0.71 6.88
C LEU A 28 -11.07 0.64 6.44
N ALA A 29 -12.24 0.64 5.78
CA ALA A 29 -12.94 1.85 5.38
C ALA A 29 -13.23 2.75 6.58
N VAL A 30 -13.73 2.20 7.69
CA VAL A 30 -14.02 2.98 8.90
C VAL A 30 -12.79 3.75 9.40
N ALA A 31 -11.61 3.13 9.43
CA ALA A 31 -10.37 3.80 9.82
C ALA A 31 -9.90 4.80 8.75
N PHE A 32 -9.98 4.42 7.47
CA PHE A 32 -9.57 5.26 6.35
C PHE A 32 -10.34 6.57 6.26
N GLU A 33 -11.63 6.55 6.63
CA GLU A 33 -12.49 7.72 6.59
C GLU A 33 -12.00 8.87 7.48
N LEU A 34 -11.24 8.58 8.53
CA LEU A 34 -10.66 9.57 9.44
C LEU A 34 -9.51 10.37 8.78
N TYR A 35 -8.78 9.74 7.87
CA TYR A 35 -7.58 10.31 7.26
C TYR A 35 -7.84 10.91 5.88
N TYR A 36 -8.89 10.49 5.18
CA TYR A 36 -9.22 11.01 3.86
C TYR A 36 -10.32 12.07 3.91
N THR A 37 -9.97 13.28 3.48
CA THR A 37 -10.92 14.38 3.28
C THR A 37 -11.08 14.65 1.79
N PRO A 38 -12.27 14.39 1.20
CA PRO A 38 -12.53 14.66 -0.20
C PRO A 38 -12.40 16.14 -0.58
N LYS A 39 -12.04 16.40 -1.84
CA LYS A 39 -12.04 17.75 -2.39
C LYS A 39 -13.47 18.32 -2.37
N LYS A 40 -13.62 19.55 -1.86
CA LYS A 40 -14.90 20.25 -1.86
C LYS A 40 -15.36 20.53 -3.28
N THR A 41 -16.66 20.40 -3.53
CA THR A 41 -17.26 20.85 -4.79
C THR A 41 -17.27 22.37 -4.79
N LEU A 42 -16.63 22.99 -5.77
CA LEU A 42 -16.69 24.43 -5.97
C LEU A 42 -17.90 24.75 -6.85
N LEU A 43 -18.74 25.70 -6.43
CA LEU A 43 -20.02 26.05 -7.07
C LEU A 43 -19.88 26.41 -8.57
N HIS A 44 -18.70 26.87 -8.99
CA HIS A 44 -18.42 27.38 -10.34
C HIS A 44 -17.32 26.59 -11.08
N ALA A 45 -16.86 25.45 -10.53
CA ALA A 45 -15.90 24.62 -11.24
C ALA A 45 -16.61 23.75 -12.29
N GLY A 46 -16.18 23.86 -13.55
CA GLY A 46 -16.75 23.08 -14.66
C GLY A 46 -16.57 21.56 -14.53
N LYS A 47 -15.70 21.09 -13.62
CA LYS A 47 -15.51 19.67 -13.30
C LYS A 47 -15.80 19.42 -11.83
N LYS A 48 -16.72 18.49 -11.56
CA LYS A 48 -16.99 18.00 -10.20
C LYS A 48 -15.79 17.19 -9.70
N PRO A 49 -15.43 17.29 -8.41
CA PRO A 49 -14.39 16.45 -7.83
C PRO A 49 -14.80 14.97 -7.91
N VAL A 50 -13.81 14.10 -8.17
CA VAL A 50 -13.99 12.64 -8.20
C VAL A 50 -13.45 12.04 -6.90
N LEU A 51 -13.84 10.79 -6.59
CA LEU A 51 -13.54 10.11 -5.33
C LEU A 51 -14.09 10.87 -4.12
N THR A 52 -15.29 11.42 -4.25
CA THR A 52 -16.01 12.05 -3.12
C THR A 52 -16.51 11.02 -2.11
N ASP A 53 -16.81 9.81 -2.59
CA ASP A 53 -17.06 8.65 -1.73
C ASP A 53 -15.71 8.14 -1.19
N LYS A 54 -15.58 8.14 0.14
CA LYS A 54 -14.37 7.69 0.83
C LYS A 54 -14.12 6.19 0.64
N LYS A 55 -15.17 5.38 0.49
CA LYS A 55 -15.04 3.95 0.17
C LYS A 55 -14.54 3.73 -1.25
N GLU A 56 -15.05 4.50 -2.21
CA GLU A 56 -14.55 4.48 -3.59
C GLU A 56 -13.07 4.91 -3.64
N ALA A 57 -12.68 5.91 -2.85
CA ALA A 57 -11.28 6.35 -2.73
C ALA A 57 -10.38 5.27 -2.12
N LEU A 58 -10.84 4.55 -1.09
CA LEU A 58 -10.13 3.40 -0.54
C LEU A 58 -10.01 2.27 -1.57
N PHE A 59 -11.10 1.96 -2.28
CA PHE A 59 -11.10 0.96 -3.34
C PHE A 59 -10.11 1.32 -4.44
N PHE A 60 -10.06 2.58 -4.85
CA PHE A 60 -9.12 3.10 -5.85
C PHE A 60 -7.66 2.77 -5.49
N ILE A 61 -7.22 3.12 -4.29
CA ILE A 61 -5.82 2.91 -3.88
C ILE A 61 -5.50 1.42 -3.70
N LEU A 62 -6.42 0.64 -3.10
CA LEU A 62 -6.23 -0.79 -2.94
C LEU A 62 -6.19 -1.51 -4.29
N HIS A 63 -7.03 -1.09 -5.25
CA HIS A 63 -7.03 -1.67 -6.58
C HIS A 63 -5.72 -1.42 -7.32
N TYR A 64 -5.19 -0.21 -7.22
CA TYR A 64 -3.88 0.11 -7.76
C TYR A 64 -2.79 -0.78 -7.16
N LEU A 65 -2.77 -0.96 -5.83
CA LEU A 65 -1.77 -1.80 -5.17
C LEU A 65 -1.93 -3.30 -5.49
N LYS A 66 -3.16 -3.78 -5.63
CA LYS A 66 -3.46 -5.19 -5.84
C LYS A 66 -3.22 -5.68 -7.26
N ALA A 67 -3.58 -4.87 -8.25
CA ALA A 67 -3.54 -5.24 -9.67
C ALA A 67 -2.42 -4.52 -10.44
N TYR A 68 -1.83 -3.48 -9.84
CA TYR A 68 -0.80 -2.62 -10.43
C TYR A 68 -1.08 -2.20 -11.90
N PRO A 69 -2.30 -1.75 -12.22
CA PRO A 69 -2.63 -1.28 -13.57
C PRO A 69 -1.86 -0.01 -13.93
N THR A 70 -1.71 0.24 -15.23
CA THR A 70 -1.18 1.52 -15.73
C THR A 70 -2.08 2.69 -15.32
N LEU A 71 -1.52 3.90 -15.27
CA LEU A 71 -2.29 5.10 -14.96
C LEU A 71 -3.42 5.34 -15.97
N LEU A 72 -3.21 4.99 -17.25
CA LEU A 72 -4.23 5.03 -18.28
C LEU A 72 -5.41 4.09 -17.96
N ASN A 73 -5.12 2.84 -17.58
CA ASN A 73 -6.16 1.89 -17.21
C ASN A 73 -6.94 2.35 -15.97
N MET A 74 -6.24 2.88 -14.95
CA MET A 74 -6.90 3.51 -13.80
C MET A 74 -7.79 4.69 -14.22
N GLY A 75 -7.31 5.51 -15.16
CA GLY A 75 -8.07 6.63 -15.71
C GLY A 75 -9.38 6.16 -16.36
N VAL A 76 -9.32 5.07 -17.14
CA VAL A 76 -10.51 4.43 -17.73
C VAL A 76 -11.44 3.87 -16.65
N TYR A 77 -10.90 3.16 -15.65
CA TYR A 77 -11.70 2.50 -14.60
C TYR A 77 -12.46 3.46 -13.70
N PHE A 78 -11.92 4.66 -13.46
CA PHE A 78 -12.49 5.68 -12.59
C PHE A 78 -12.95 6.93 -13.33
N ASN A 79 -12.89 6.92 -14.67
CA ASN A 79 -13.29 8.02 -15.54
C ASN A 79 -12.60 9.35 -15.17
N ILE A 80 -11.28 9.29 -14.99
CA ILE A 80 -10.41 10.43 -14.70
C ILE A 80 -9.16 10.42 -15.60
N SER A 81 -8.43 11.54 -15.68
CA SER A 81 -7.18 11.59 -16.45
C SER A 81 -6.04 10.91 -15.70
N GLU A 82 -5.01 10.46 -16.42
CA GLU A 82 -3.78 9.87 -15.85
C GLU A 82 -3.10 10.81 -14.84
N TYR A 83 -3.09 12.11 -15.15
CA TYR A 83 -2.58 13.13 -14.24
C TYR A 83 -3.38 13.19 -12.92
N ALA A 84 -4.71 13.04 -12.99
CA ALA A 84 -5.53 12.97 -11.78
C ALA A 84 -5.27 11.67 -11.02
N VAL A 85 -5.13 10.53 -11.70
CA VAL A 85 -4.77 9.24 -11.08
C VAL A 85 -3.49 9.40 -10.27
N SER A 86 -2.42 9.95 -10.86
CA SER A 86 -1.13 10.15 -10.19
C SER A 86 -1.29 10.99 -8.91
N GLN A 87 -2.00 12.12 -8.99
CA GLN A 87 -2.25 12.97 -7.83
C GLN A 87 -3.04 12.26 -6.73
N TYR A 88 -4.07 11.49 -7.09
CA TYR A 88 -4.85 10.74 -6.11
C TYR A 88 -4.02 9.61 -5.49
N LEU A 89 -3.13 8.95 -6.24
CA LEU A 89 -2.23 7.96 -5.66
C LEU A 89 -1.30 8.59 -4.62
N GLU A 90 -0.69 9.73 -4.93
CA GLU A 90 0.16 10.47 -3.98
C GLU A 90 -0.62 10.92 -2.74
N LEU A 91 -1.85 11.39 -2.94
CA LEU A 91 -2.74 11.82 -1.85
C LEU A 91 -3.19 10.66 -0.96
N LEU A 92 -3.58 9.53 -1.54
CA LEU A 92 -4.25 8.43 -0.83
C LEU A 92 -3.26 7.45 -0.17
N LYS A 93 -2.03 7.32 -0.68
CA LYS A 93 -0.97 6.49 -0.07
C LYS A 93 -0.76 6.79 1.42
N PRO A 94 -0.52 8.05 1.85
CA PRO A 94 -0.34 8.36 3.28
C PRO A 94 -1.61 8.11 4.10
N CYS A 95 -2.80 8.39 3.56
CA CYS A 95 -4.07 8.10 4.23
C CYS A 95 -4.25 6.60 4.48
N LEU A 96 -3.96 5.76 3.47
CA LEU A 96 -4.03 4.30 3.58
C LEU A 96 -3.02 3.79 4.60
N LYS A 97 -1.79 4.30 4.58
CA LYS A 97 -0.76 3.94 5.55
C LYS A 97 -1.21 4.24 6.99
N ALA A 98 -1.77 5.42 7.24
CA ALA A 98 -2.27 5.79 8.56
C ALA A 98 -3.44 4.89 9.02
N ALA A 99 -4.38 4.61 8.12
CA ALA A 99 -5.49 3.70 8.40
C ALA A 99 -5.03 2.28 8.73
N LEU A 100 -4.09 1.74 7.95
CA LEU A 100 -3.50 0.43 8.21
C LEU A 100 -2.76 0.39 9.55
N HIS A 101 -2.04 1.44 9.92
CA HIS A 101 -1.40 1.52 11.24
C HIS A 101 -2.40 1.46 12.39
N GLN A 102 -3.59 2.04 12.22
CA GLN A 102 -4.64 2.01 13.24
C GLN A 102 -5.28 0.61 13.36
N VAL A 103 -5.49 -0.08 12.24
CA VAL A 103 -6.19 -1.39 12.21
C VAL A 103 -5.24 -2.56 12.44
N MET A 104 -3.95 -2.41 12.10
CA MET A 104 -2.92 -3.45 12.18
C MET A 104 -1.64 -2.90 12.83
N PRO A 105 -1.65 -2.59 14.14
CA PRO A 105 -0.49 -2.00 14.84
C PRO A 105 0.75 -2.91 14.84
N ALA A 106 0.59 -4.22 14.66
CA ALA A 106 1.68 -5.20 14.63
C ALA A 106 2.63 -5.05 13.42
N SER A 107 2.24 -4.36 12.34
CA SER A 107 3.11 -4.16 11.17
C SER A 107 4.21 -3.11 11.39
N GLN A 108 4.32 -2.57 12.60
CA GLN A 108 5.14 -1.41 12.94
C GLN A 108 6.41 -1.78 13.71
N ALA A 109 6.75 -3.06 13.79
CA ALA A 109 7.94 -3.50 14.50
C ALA A 109 9.23 -3.14 13.70
N ILE A 110 9.52 -1.85 13.62
CA ILE A 110 10.87 -1.35 13.40
C ILE A 110 11.54 -1.47 14.77
N PHE A 111 12.19 -2.61 15.00
CA PHE A 111 12.89 -2.86 16.24
C PHE A 111 14.05 -1.86 16.37
N ALA A 112 14.08 -1.13 17.48
CA ALA A 112 15.13 -0.14 17.73
C ALA A 112 16.52 -0.79 17.89
N ASN A 113 16.55 -2.05 18.31
CA ASN A 113 17.76 -2.85 18.49
C ASN A 113 17.40 -4.35 18.51
N GLN A 114 18.42 -5.20 18.49
CA GLN A 114 18.28 -6.66 18.50
C GLN A 114 17.47 -7.16 19.71
N ARG A 115 17.64 -6.56 20.89
CA ARG A 115 16.92 -6.98 22.09
C ARG A 115 15.40 -6.80 21.97
N ALA A 116 14.96 -5.68 21.39
CA ALA A 116 13.54 -5.44 21.14
C ALA A 116 12.95 -6.44 20.13
N PHE A 117 13.76 -6.89 19.16
CA PHE A 117 13.39 -7.97 18.23
C PHE A 117 13.22 -9.30 18.97
N ASP A 118 14.21 -9.69 19.76
CA ASP A 118 14.21 -10.95 20.51
C ASP A 118 13.05 -11.01 21.51
N GLU A 119 12.75 -9.91 22.20
CA GLU A 119 11.63 -9.81 23.14
C GLU A 119 10.27 -9.91 22.42
N TYR A 120 10.12 -9.32 21.24
CA TYR A 120 8.87 -9.37 20.48
C TYR A 120 8.58 -10.77 19.92
N PHE A 121 9.61 -11.49 19.49
CA PHE A 121 9.49 -12.86 18.97
C PHE A 121 9.72 -13.93 20.05
N ALA A 122 9.77 -13.56 21.33
CA ALA A 122 9.95 -14.51 22.42
C ALA A 122 8.81 -15.55 22.42
N GLY A 123 9.17 -16.83 22.32
CA GLY A 123 8.21 -17.93 22.26
C GLY A 123 7.67 -18.27 20.86
N ILE A 124 8.13 -17.57 19.81
CA ILE A 124 7.92 -17.99 18.42
C ILE A 124 9.06 -18.93 18.04
N GLU A 125 8.74 -20.20 17.78
CA GLU A 125 9.73 -21.24 17.45
C GLU A 125 10.29 -21.07 16.03
N ASP A 126 9.40 -20.82 15.07
CA ASP A 126 9.75 -20.68 13.65
C ASP A 126 9.47 -19.27 13.14
N LEU A 127 10.53 -18.58 12.71
CA LEU A 127 10.43 -17.29 12.05
C LEU A 127 10.84 -17.41 10.58
N VAL A 128 9.87 -17.20 9.68
CA VAL A 128 10.11 -17.17 8.23
C VAL A 128 10.22 -15.72 7.77
N ILE A 129 11.41 -15.33 7.30
CA ILE A 129 11.66 -14.00 6.75
C ILE A 129 11.88 -14.13 5.25
N ASP A 130 10.96 -13.57 4.46
CA ASP A 130 11.12 -13.45 3.01
C ASP A 130 11.98 -12.22 2.71
N VAL A 131 13.26 -12.43 2.42
CA VAL A 131 14.23 -11.36 2.14
C VAL A 131 14.47 -11.28 0.65
N THR A 132 14.28 -10.10 0.06
CA THR A 132 14.69 -9.82 -1.31
C THR A 132 16.08 -9.17 -1.30
N GLU A 133 17.03 -9.69 -2.08
CA GLU A 133 18.32 -9.03 -2.26
C GLU A 133 18.14 -7.71 -3.03
N ILE A 134 18.66 -6.61 -2.48
CA ILE A 134 18.69 -5.31 -3.17
C ILE A 134 20.13 -5.08 -3.65
N PRO A 135 20.34 -4.79 -4.95
CA PRO A 135 21.66 -4.40 -5.43
C PRO A 135 22.06 -3.07 -4.78
N ILE A 136 23.22 -3.05 -4.12
CA ILE A 136 23.84 -1.85 -3.57
C ILE A 136 25.21 -1.66 -4.22
N GLU A 137 25.67 -0.42 -4.32
CA GLU A 137 27.05 -0.16 -4.72
C GLU A 137 28.02 -0.71 -3.67
N ARG A 138 29.10 -1.34 -4.12
CA ARG A 138 30.14 -1.84 -3.22
C ARG A 138 30.82 -0.65 -2.55
N ALA A 139 30.85 -0.63 -1.22
CA ALA A 139 31.60 0.35 -0.45
C ALA A 139 33.09 0.35 -0.86
N ALA A 140 33.67 1.53 -1.05
CA ALA A 140 35.08 1.68 -1.42
C ALA A 140 36.05 1.31 -0.28
N ASN A 141 35.62 1.49 0.98
CA ASN A 141 36.40 1.10 2.15
C ASN A 141 36.35 -0.43 2.34
N GLN A 142 37.52 -1.07 2.32
CA GLN A 142 37.66 -2.53 2.44
C GLN A 142 37.16 -3.10 3.78
N GLU A 143 37.24 -2.37 4.89
CA GLU A 143 36.77 -2.83 6.20
C GLU A 143 35.25 -2.95 6.20
N ILE A 144 34.56 -1.90 5.78
CA ILE A 144 33.09 -1.87 5.60
C ILE A 144 32.65 -2.96 4.60
N GLN A 145 33.45 -3.16 3.55
CA GLN A 145 33.18 -4.16 2.54
C GLN A 145 33.28 -5.60 3.07
N ARG A 146 34.13 -5.85 4.08
CA ARG A 146 34.21 -7.14 4.79
C ARG A 146 33.06 -7.30 5.77
N GLU A 147 32.69 -6.25 6.50
CA GLU A 147 31.54 -6.28 7.42
C GLU A 147 30.22 -6.61 6.71
N HIS A 148 30.01 -6.07 5.50
CA HIS A 148 28.81 -6.34 4.71
C HIS A 148 28.85 -7.67 3.94
N TYR A 149 30.00 -8.36 3.89
CA TYR A 149 30.13 -9.59 3.13
C TYR A 149 29.55 -10.78 3.91
N SER A 150 28.38 -11.26 3.49
CA SER A 150 27.69 -12.38 4.15
C SER A 150 28.32 -13.76 3.91
N GLY A 151 29.36 -13.87 3.07
CA GLY A 151 30.02 -15.13 2.72
C GLY A 151 29.19 -16.09 1.86
N LYS A 152 27.92 -15.78 1.57
CA LYS A 152 27.00 -16.68 0.85
C LYS A 152 27.10 -16.58 -0.68
N LYS A 153 27.65 -15.50 -1.23
CA LYS A 153 27.87 -15.36 -2.67
C LYS A 153 29.19 -16.00 -3.08
N ASN A 154 29.11 -17.27 -3.49
CA ASN A 154 30.19 -17.89 -4.24
C ASN A 154 30.21 -17.34 -5.66
N PHE A 155 31.42 -17.09 -6.19
CA PHE A 155 31.60 -16.75 -7.60
C PHE A 155 30.95 -17.85 -8.45
N THR A 156 29.89 -17.52 -9.18
CA THR A 156 29.35 -18.42 -10.19
C THR A 156 30.11 -18.08 -11.48
N PRO A 157 30.81 -19.06 -12.09
CA PRO A 157 31.67 -18.82 -13.26
C PRO A 157 30.92 -18.31 -14.49
#